data_AF-A0A914YAW7-F1
#
_entry.id   AF-A0A914YAW7-F1
#
_cell.length_a   1.000
_cell.length_b   1.000
_cell.length_c   1.000
_cell.angle_alpha   90.00
_cell.angle_beta   90.00
_cell.angle_gamma   90.00
#
_symmetry.space_group_name_H-M   'P 1'
#
loop_
_entity.id
_entity.type
_entity.pdbx_description
1 polymer ?
#
loop_
_entity_poly.entity_id
_entity_poly.type
_entity_poly.pdbx_seq_one_letter_code
_entity_poly.pdbx_strand_id
1 'polypeptide(L)'
;MQVSKIVQEICRRFLSLPAMDISDKMFYQSRLKIVNGLLSVIKNILNGNYLPIALFYSYNDQTYCNLLNTVFKVFTRYALYSEKYPKCSTLYNDTIYELGRVYPVFVSKMKLEDLSVFFHYLEMGFHANERSKLLNSCTTFERITDSRMENH
;
A
#
# COMPACT_ATOMS: atom_id res chain seq x y z
N MET A 1 -9.90 -12.09 -14.28
CA MET A 1 -10.97 -12.03 -13.25
C MET A 1 -10.80 -13.02 -12.06
N GLN A 2 -9.85 -13.97 -12.06
CA GLN A 2 -9.67 -14.93 -10.94
C GLN A 2 -8.68 -14.45 -9.85
N VAL A 3 -7.57 -13.79 -10.22
CA VAL A 3 -6.53 -13.35 -9.27
C VAL A 3 -7.04 -12.31 -8.27
N SER A 4 -7.75 -11.27 -8.73
CA SER A 4 -8.29 -10.22 -7.85
C SER A 4 -9.24 -10.79 -6.78
N LYS A 5 -10.04 -11.81 -7.12
CA LYS A 5 -10.93 -12.49 -6.16
C LYS A 5 -10.16 -13.29 -5.13
N ILE A 6 -9.12 -14.02 -5.56
CA ILE A 6 -8.23 -14.77 -4.66
C ILE A 6 -7.53 -13.81 -3.69
N VAL A 7 -6.97 -12.70 -4.19
CA VAL A 7 -6.30 -11.71 -3.34
C VAL A 7 -7.28 -11.07 -2.35
N GLN A 8 -8.49 -10.70 -2.79
CA GLN A 8 -9.52 -10.18 -1.89
C GLN A 8 -9.91 -11.18 -0.80
N GLU A 9 -10.06 -12.46 -1.15
CA GLU A 9 -10.40 -13.52 -0.19
C GLU A 9 -9.28 -13.73 0.84
N ILE A 10 -8.01 -13.76 0.41
CA ILE A 10 -6.86 -13.82 1.31
C ILE A 10 -6.87 -12.61 2.27
N CYS A 11 -7.09 -11.41 1.74
CA CYS A 11 -7.12 -10.20 2.56
C CYS A 11 -8.28 -10.20 3.56
N ARG A 12 -9.48 -10.63 3.16
CA ARG A 12 -10.65 -10.75 4.05
C ARG A 12 -10.38 -11.72 5.19
N ARG A 13 -9.84 -12.91 4.90
CA ARG A 13 -9.44 -13.88 5.92
C ARG A 13 -8.40 -13.32 6.87
N PHE A 14 -7.48 -12.49 6.38
CA PHE A 14 -6.48 -11.83 7.21
C PHE A 14 -7.06 -10.75 8.12
N LEU A 15 -8.04 -10.00 7.63
CA LEU A 15 -8.76 -9.00 8.41
C LEU A 15 -9.67 -9.64 9.48
N SER A 16 -10.14 -10.87 9.29
CA SER A 16 -10.93 -11.58 10.30
C SER A 16 -10.09 -12.24 11.40
N LEU A 17 -8.78 -12.36 11.23
CA LEU A 17 -7.91 -12.93 12.28
C LEU A 17 -7.75 -11.93 13.43
N PRO A 18 -7.70 -12.35 14.69
CA PRO A 18 -7.41 -11.46 15.81
C PRO A 18 -6.02 -10.82 15.64
N ALA A 19 -5.90 -9.55 16.03
CA ALA A 19 -4.69 -8.76 15.80
C ALA A 19 -3.49 -9.25 16.63
N MET A 20 -3.76 -9.81 17.80
CA MET A 20 -2.77 -10.09 18.82
C MET A 20 -3.20 -11.30 19.64
N ASP A 21 -2.45 -12.40 19.48
CA ASP A 21 -2.27 -13.46 20.49
C ASP A 21 -1.20 -14.45 20.01
N ILE A 22 -0.12 -13.93 19.42
CA ILE A 22 0.92 -14.76 18.82
C ILE A 22 2.29 -14.15 19.12
N SER A 23 3.26 -14.99 19.50
CA SER A 23 4.64 -14.55 19.75
C SER A 23 5.25 -13.84 18.53
N ASP A 24 6.17 -12.89 18.74
CA ASP A 24 6.76 -12.04 17.68
C ASP A 24 7.31 -12.85 16.49
N LYS A 25 7.97 -13.99 16.76
CA LYS A 25 8.51 -14.87 15.72
C LYS A 25 7.39 -15.51 14.88
N MET A 26 6.32 -15.95 15.52
CA MET A 26 5.18 -16.53 14.83
C MET A 26 4.36 -15.44 14.11
N PHE A 27 4.25 -14.24 14.68
CA PHE A 27 3.63 -13.08 14.03
C PHE A 27 4.33 -12.73 12.72
N TYR A 28 5.67 -12.66 12.71
CA TYR A 28 6.43 -12.43 11.48
C TYR A 28 6.16 -13.52 10.41
N GLN A 29 6.26 -14.79 10.81
CA GLN A 29 6.14 -15.92 9.88
C GLN A 29 4.72 -16.10 9.34
N SER A 30 3.70 -15.87 10.16
CA SER A 30 2.30 -16.17 9.82
C SER A 30 1.48 -14.95 9.43
N ARG A 31 1.95 -13.72 9.67
CA ARG A 31 1.26 -12.48 9.29
C ARG A 31 2.10 -11.63 8.33
N LEU A 32 3.23 -11.08 8.79
CA LEU A 32 4.01 -10.12 8.00
C LEU A 32 4.53 -10.71 6.68
N LYS A 33 4.95 -11.98 6.64
CA LYS A 33 5.38 -12.63 5.39
C LYS A 33 4.28 -12.65 4.32
N ILE A 34 3.03 -12.87 4.73
CA ILE A 34 1.89 -12.89 3.81
C ILE A 34 1.56 -11.48 3.34
N VAL A 35 1.58 -10.49 4.23
CA VAL A 35 1.39 -9.08 3.83
C VAL A 35 2.49 -8.63 2.86
N ASN A 36 3.75 -9.03 3.08
CA ASN A 36 4.83 -8.75 2.13
C ASN A 36 4.59 -9.40 0.76
N GLY A 37 4.05 -10.62 0.73
CA GLY A 37 3.65 -11.27 -0.51
C GLY A 37 2.56 -10.47 -1.25
N LEU A 38 1.53 -10.02 -0.53
CA LEU A 38 0.46 -9.19 -1.08
C LEU A 38 0.98 -7.84 -1.61
N LEU A 39 1.84 -7.16 -0.86
CA LEU A 39 2.47 -5.91 -1.28
C LEU A 39 3.38 -6.11 -2.49
N SER A 40 4.10 -7.22 -2.58
CA SER A 40 4.91 -7.54 -3.77
C SER A 40 4.05 -7.72 -5.01
N VAL A 41 2.87 -8.35 -4.88
CA VAL A 41 1.90 -8.45 -5.98
C VAL A 41 1.37 -7.07 -6.36
N ILE A 42 0.97 -6.25 -5.39
CA ILE A 42 0.49 -4.89 -5.65
C ILE A 42 1.56 -4.02 -6.30
N LYS A 43 2.79 -4.01 -5.79
CA LYS A 43 3.92 -3.25 -6.36
C LYS A 43 4.16 -3.65 -7.82
N ASN A 44 4.10 -4.94 -8.14
CA ASN A 44 4.21 -5.41 -9.52
C ASN A 44 3.06 -4.92 -10.40
N ILE A 45 1.82 -4.91 -9.88
CA ILE A 45 0.69 -4.35 -10.63
C ILE A 45 0.88 -2.83 -10.84
N LEU A 46 1.24 -2.09 -9.79
CA LEU A 46 1.50 -0.64 -9.84
C LEU A 46 2.60 -0.26 -10.84
N ASN A 47 3.63 -1.09 -10.96
CA ASN A 47 4.70 -0.91 -11.95
C ASN A 47 4.29 -1.28 -13.39
N GLY A 48 3.04 -1.67 -13.64
CA GLY A 48 2.56 -2.04 -14.96
C GLY A 48 3.00 -3.43 -15.43
N ASN A 49 3.56 -4.27 -14.54
CA ASN A 49 3.97 -5.63 -14.89
C ASN A 49 2.77 -6.58 -15.09
N TYR A 50 1.58 -6.19 -14.62
CA TYR A 50 0.33 -6.97 -14.74
C TYR A 50 -0.84 -6.06 -15.14
N LEU A 51 -1.21 -6.12 -16.43
CA LEU A 51 -2.22 -5.32 -17.13
C LEU A 51 -2.04 -3.78 -17.01
N PRO A 52 -2.32 -3.01 -18.07
CA PRO A 52 -2.31 -1.56 -17.99
C PRO A 52 -3.33 -1.08 -16.95
N ILE A 53 -2.86 -0.49 -15.86
CA ILE A 53 -3.70 0.20 -14.86
C ILE A 53 -4.62 1.23 -15.54
N ALA A 54 -4.16 1.81 -16.65
CA ALA A 54 -4.94 2.70 -17.51
C ALA A 54 -6.25 2.06 -18.02
N LEU A 55 -6.26 0.75 -18.34
CA LEU A 55 -7.48 0.06 -18.77
C LEU A 55 -8.49 -0.04 -17.63
N PHE A 56 -8.05 -0.34 -16.40
CA PHE A 56 -8.96 -0.44 -15.25
C PHE A 56 -9.60 0.91 -14.88
N TYR A 57 -8.89 2.02 -15.08
CA TYR A 57 -9.42 3.37 -14.90
C TYR A 57 -10.50 3.70 -15.94
N SER A 58 -10.24 3.39 -17.22
CA SER A 58 -11.19 3.64 -18.31
C SER A 58 -12.50 2.85 -18.21
N TYR A 59 -12.50 1.70 -17.53
CA TYR A 59 -13.70 0.87 -17.36
C TYR A 59 -14.48 1.12 -16.06
N ASN A 60 -14.09 2.13 -15.27
CA ASN A 60 -14.73 2.41 -13.97
C ASN A 60 -14.78 1.16 -13.07
N ASP A 61 -13.74 0.31 -13.13
CA ASP A 61 -13.77 -1.02 -12.52
C ASP A 61 -13.60 -0.92 -11.00
N GLN A 62 -14.72 -0.89 -10.29
CA GLN A 62 -14.79 -0.95 -8.83
C GLN A 62 -13.98 -2.12 -8.25
N THR A 63 -13.74 -3.19 -9.01
CA THR A 63 -12.99 -4.38 -8.55
C THR A 63 -11.57 -4.02 -8.17
N TYR A 64 -10.90 -3.15 -8.94
CA TYR A 64 -9.51 -2.76 -8.68
C TYR A 64 -9.41 -1.81 -7.48
N CYS A 65 -10.29 -0.80 -7.40
CA CYS A 65 -10.38 0.08 -6.24
C CYS A 65 -10.71 -0.70 -4.96
N ASN A 66 -11.61 -1.69 -5.04
CA ASN A 66 -11.94 -2.58 -3.92
C ASN A 66 -10.77 -3.47 -3.53
N LEU A 67 -10.01 -3.98 -4.51
CA LEU A 67 -8.79 -4.75 -4.28
C LEU A 67 -7.75 -3.90 -3.55
N LEU A 68 -7.41 -2.72 -4.07
CA LEU A 68 -6.48 -1.79 -3.44
C LEU A 68 -6.94 -1.41 -2.04
N ASN A 69 -8.21 -1.02 -1.86
CA ASN A 69 -8.77 -0.72 -0.54
C ASN A 69 -8.61 -1.87 0.45
N THR A 70 -8.83 -3.11 0.00
CA THR A 70 -8.73 -4.28 0.89
C THR A 70 -7.27 -4.59 1.23
N VAL A 71 -6.36 -4.49 0.27
CA VAL A 71 -4.93 -4.70 0.52
C VAL A 71 -4.37 -3.59 1.41
N PHE A 72 -4.75 -2.34 1.18
CA PHE A 72 -4.32 -1.22 2.03
C PHE A 72 -4.83 -1.36 3.45
N LYS A 73 -6.08 -1.79 3.68
CA LYS A 73 -6.55 -2.09 5.06
C LYS A 73 -5.70 -3.14 5.77
N VAL A 74 -5.28 -4.19 5.06
CA VAL A 74 -4.38 -5.21 5.61
C VAL A 74 -3.01 -4.59 5.92
N PHE A 75 -2.47 -3.79 4.99
CA PHE A 75 -1.23 -3.05 5.19
C PHE A 75 -1.30 -2.13 6.42
N THR A 76 -2.30 -1.25 6.51
CA THR A 76 -2.49 -0.27 7.58
C THR A 76 -2.52 -0.96 8.94
N ARG A 77 -3.22 -2.11 9.03
CA ARG A 77 -3.31 -2.90 10.24
C ARG A 77 -1.96 -3.41 10.76
N TYR A 78 -1.03 -3.73 9.86
CA TYR A 78 0.27 -4.33 10.19
C TYR A 78 1.45 -3.36 10.00
N ALA A 79 1.19 -2.14 9.54
CA ALA A 79 2.20 -1.16 9.16
C ALA A 79 3.17 -0.85 10.29
N LEU A 80 2.69 -0.44 11.46
CA LEU A 80 3.54 -0.07 12.59
C LEU A 80 4.44 -1.23 13.08
N TYR A 81 3.99 -2.48 12.89
CA TYR A 81 4.82 -3.65 13.22
C TYR A 81 5.94 -3.88 12.21
N SER A 82 5.78 -3.40 10.98
CA SER A 82 6.76 -3.57 9.92
C SER A 82 8.06 -2.81 10.21
N GLU A 83 8.01 -1.75 11.02
CA GLU A 83 9.18 -0.96 11.43
C GLU A 83 10.22 -1.78 12.19
N LYS A 84 9.77 -2.79 12.96
CA LYS A 84 10.65 -3.73 13.66
C LYS A 84 11.42 -4.66 12.69
N TYR A 85 11.03 -4.69 11.41
CA TYR A 85 11.57 -5.58 10.39
C TYR A 85 12.01 -4.78 9.15
N PRO A 86 13.31 -4.43 9.03
CA PRO A 86 13.79 -3.49 8.00
C PRO A 86 13.38 -3.82 6.56
N LYS A 87 13.38 -5.11 6.19
CA LYS A 87 12.95 -5.54 4.84
C LYS A 87 11.45 -5.32 4.60
N CYS A 88 10.62 -5.49 5.62
CA CYS A 88 9.19 -5.20 5.55
C CYS A 88 8.99 -3.69 5.44
N SER A 89 9.60 -2.92 6.35
CA SER A 89 9.50 -1.46 6.32
C SER A 89 9.91 -0.85 4.97
N THR A 90 10.99 -1.35 4.34
CA THR A 90 11.37 -0.91 2.99
C THR A 90 10.30 -1.24 1.94
N LEU A 91 9.76 -2.46 1.92
CA LEU A 91 8.70 -2.83 0.98
C LEU A 91 7.42 -2.01 1.19
N TYR A 92 7.12 -1.66 2.43
CA TYR A 92 5.99 -0.83 2.81
C TYR A 92 6.17 0.60 2.25
N ASN A 93 7.33 1.21 2.51
CA ASN A 93 7.72 2.51 1.95
C ASN A 93 7.63 2.51 0.41
N ASP A 94 8.27 1.53 -0.24
CA ASP A 94 8.27 1.43 -1.70
C ASP A 94 6.86 1.34 -2.28
N THR A 95 5.98 0.54 -1.66
CA THR A 95 4.60 0.39 -2.13
C THR A 95 3.81 1.69 -1.98
N ILE A 96 4.05 2.44 -0.90
CA ILE A 96 3.42 3.74 -0.65
C ILE A 96 3.88 4.77 -1.70
N TYR A 97 5.18 4.83 -1.98
CA TYR A 97 5.72 5.72 -3.00
C TYR A 97 5.17 5.39 -4.38
N GLU A 98 5.16 4.11 -4.77
CA GLU A 98 4.60 3.70 -6.05
C GLU A 98 3.10 3.99 -6.16
N LEU A 99 2.34 3.80 -5.08
CA LEU A 99 0.92 4.11 -5.08
C LEU A 99 0.66 5.61 -5.28
N GLY A 100 1.31 6.48 -4.50
CA GLY A 100 1.10 7.91 -4.65
C GLY A 100 1.65 8.44 -5.97
N ARG A 101 2.70 7.81 -6.51
CA ARG A 101 3.27 8.15 -7.82
C ARG A 101 2.33 7.78 -8.96
N VAL A 102 1.81 6.55 -8.98
CA VAL A 102 1.03 6.00 -10.10
C VAL A 102 -0.46 6.28 -9.97
N TYR A 103 -0.97 6.42 -8.74
CA TYR A 103 -2.39 6.50 -8.47
C TYR A 103 -2.76 7.54 -7.40
N PRO A 104 -2.36 8.82 -7.58
CA PRO A 104 -2.57 9.88 -6.58
C PRO A 104 -4.06 10.18 -6.32
N VAL A 105 -4.93 10.03 -7.33
CA VAL A 105 -6.39 10.21 -7.17
C VAL A 105 -6.98 9.19 -6.19
N PHE A 106 -6.48 7.95 -6.15
CA PHE A 106 -6.92 6.97 -5.16
C PHE A 106 -6.49 7.35 -3.74
N VAL A 107 -5.26 7.83 -3.59
CA VAL A 107 -4.76 8.35 -2.30
C VAL A 107 -5.65 9.47 -1.80
N SER A 108 -6.08 10.38 -2.67
CA SER A 108 -6.99 11.48 -2.30
C SER A 108 -8.36 11.02 -1.77
N LYS A 109 -8.79 9.79 -2.12
CA LYS A 109 -10.07 9.18 -1.76
C LYS A 109 -9.95 8.15 -0.64
N MET A 110 -8.76 7.95 -0.08
CA MET A 110 -8.55 7.03 1.05
C MET A 110 -9.31 7.51 2.30
N LYS A 111 -9.65 6.55 3.18
CA LYS A 111 -10.16 6.88 4.51
C LYS A 111 -9.07 7.55 5.33
N LEU A 112 -9.47 8.40 6.28
CA LEU A 112 -8.55 9.16 7.13
C LEU A 112 -7.53 8.28 7.86
N GLU A 113 -7.95 7.11 8.35
CA GLU A 113 -7.09 6.14 9.05
C GLU A 113 -5.96 5.60 8.14
N ASP A 114 -6.32 5.19 6.91
CA ASP A 114 -5.36 4.70 5.91
C ASP A 114 -4.46 5.83 5.42
N LEU A 115 -5.02 7.04 5.26
CA LEU A 115 -4.30 8.24 4.84
C LEU A 115 -3.29 8.70 5.91
N SER A 116 -3.63 8.58 7.18
CA SER A 116 -2.71 8.87 8.30
C SER A 116 -1.47 7.97 8.25
N VAL A 117 -1.69 6.66 8.06
CA VAL A 117 -0.57 5.73 7.88
C VAL A 117 0.22 6.04 6.60
N PHE A 118 -0.46 6.39 5.51
CA PHE A 118 0.22 6.80 4.28
C PHE A 118 1.18 7.99 4.52
N PHE A 119 0.71 9.02 5.22
CA PHE A 119 1.54 10.19 5.55
C PHE A 119 2.64 9.88 6.56
N HIS A 120 2.42 8.99 7.53
CA HIS A 120 3.47 8.51 8.43
C HIS A 120 4.66 7.91 7.66
N TYR A 121 4.40 7.08 6.64
CA TYR A 121 5.47 6.53 5.81
C TYR A 121 6.14 7.58 4.91
N LEU A 122 5.40 8.58 4.43
CA LEU A 122 6.01 9.71 3.72
C LEU A 122 6.95 10.52 4.63
N GLU A 123 6.50 10.81 5.86
CA GLU A 123 7.27 11.51 6.89
C GLU A 123 8.56 10.76 7.23
N MET A 124 8.47 9.44 7.42
CA MET A 124 9.66 8.60 7.61
C MET A 124 10.65 8.73 6.46
N GLY A 125 10.17 8.83 5.22
CA GLY A 125 11.03 9.05 4.06
C GLY A 125 11.63 10.45 3.99
N PHE A 126 10.94 11.50 4.46
CA PHE A 126 11.50 12.84 4.58
C PHE A 126 12.65 12.91 5.60
N HIS A 127 12.58 12.09 6.64
CA HIS A 127 13.63 11.96 7.65
C HIS A 127 14.68 10.89 7.32
N ALA A 128 14.61 10.26 6.14
CA ALA A 128 15.56 9.24 5.76
C ALA A 128 16.92 9.86 5.36
N ASN A 129 18.00 9.32 5.92
CA ASN A 129 19.37 9.66 5.49
C ASN A 129 19.69 9.18 4.06
N GLU A 130 18.88 8.28 3.52
CA GLU A 130 19.04 7.75 2.17
C GLU A 130 18.37 8.69 1.15
N ARG A 131 19.18 9.31 0.29
CA ARG A 131 18.72 10.30 -0.70
C ARG A 131 17.58 9.80 -1.59
N SER A 132 17.59 8.51 -1.96
CA SER A 132 16.56 7.88 -2.78
C SER A 132 15.18 7.94 -2.09
N LYS A 133 15.12 7.65 -0.79
CA LYS A 133 13.88 7.67 0.00
C LYS A 133 13.35 9.09 0.17
N LEU A 134 14.23 10.02 0.49
CA LEU A 134 13.88 11.45 0.56
C LEU A 134 13.28 11.94 -0.75
N LEU A 135 13.93 11.66 -1.88
CA LEU A 135 13.45 12.09 -3.19
C LEU A 135 12.11 11.43 -3.56
N ASN A 136 11.94 10.15 -3.23
CA ASN A 136 10.68 9.44 -3.45
C ASN A 136 9.54 10.03 -2.62
N SER A 137 9.77 10.37 -1.35
CA SER A 137 8.79 11.06 -0.52
C SER A 137 8.40 12.42 -1.09
N CYS A 138 9.37 13.25 -1.49
CA CYS A 138 9.10 14.55 -2.09
C CYS A 138 8.28 14.43 -3.38
N THR A 139 8.71 13.57 -4.30
CA THR A 139 8.02 13.34 -5.58
C THR A 139 6.60 12.81 -5.36
N THR A 140 6.42 11.91 -4.40
CA THR A 140 5.10 11.34 -4.08
C THR A 140 4.18 12.41 -3.50
N PHE A 141 4.68 13.24 -2.59
CA PHE A 141 3.92 14.33 -2.00
C PHE A 141 3.48 15.36 -3.04
N GLU A 142 4.39 15.81 -3.90
CA GLU A 142 4.13 16.74 -5.01
C GLU A 142 3.01 16.23 -5.92
N ARG A 143 3.08 14.95 -6.34
CA ARG A 143 2.03 14.34 -7.19
C ARG A 143 0.67 14.27 -6.52
N ILE A 144 0.62 14.03 -5.21
CA ILE A 144 -0.64 14.01 -4.48
C ILE A 144 -1.23 15.41 -4.39
N THR A 145 -0.40 16.43 -4.14
CA THR A 145 -0.86 17.83 -4.10
C THR A 145 -1.36 18.31 -5.45
N ASP A 146 -0.67 17.98 -6.55
CA ASP A 146 -1.08 18.35 -7.90
C ASP A 146 -2.42 17.71 -8.28
N SER A 147 -2.61 16.42 -7.96
CA SER A 147 -3.87 15.72 -8.25
C SER A 147 -5.08 16.29 -7.51
N ARG A 148 -4.88 17.00 -6.39
CA ARG A 148 -5.96 17.70 -5.68
C ARG A 148 -6.32 19.03 -6.33
N MET A 149 -5.37 19.67 -7.01
CA MET A 149 -5.64 20.93 -7.73
C MET A 149 -6.41 20.72 -9.03
N GLU A 150 -6.27 19.57 -9.69
CA GLU A 150 -6.98 19.25 -10.94
C GLU A 150 -8.47 18.88 -10.75
N ASN A 151 -8.91 18.61 -9.52
CA ASN A 151 -10.29 18.20 -9.20
C ASN A 151 -11.15 19.34 -8.60
N HIS A 152 -10.66 20.57 -8.63
CA HIS A 152 -11.35 21.80 -8.21
C HIS A 152 -11.43 22.80 -9.37
#